data_AF-A0A833M0W5-F1
#
_entry.id   AF-A0A833M0W5-F1
#
_cell.length_a   1.000
_cell.length_b   1.000
_cell.length_c   1.000
_cell.angle_alpha   90.00
_cell.angle_beta   90.00
_cell.angle_gamma   90.00
#
_symmetry.space_group_name_H-M   'P 1'
#
loop_
_entity.id
_entity.type
_entity.pdbx_description
1 polymer ?
#
loop_
_entity_poly.entity_id
_entity_poly.type
_entity_poly.pdbx_seq_one_letter_code
_entity_poly.pdbx_strand_id
1 'polypeptide(L)' 'MNQKPRPLLMSDINLIHELVFALAIEIDLHYDDEDLHALCNTFGTVEEGVRFLKDVGSEVHPDILQIVGRFHRHRN' A
#
# COMPACT_ATOMS: atom_id res chain seq x y z
N MET A 1 7.87 26.51 14.58
CA MET A 1 9.20 26.20 13.99
C MET A 1 8.97 25.64 12.61
N ASN A 2 9.32 26.36 11.54
CA ASN A 2 9.25 25.84 10.17
C ASN A 2 10.51 25.02 9.90
N GLN A 3 10.49 23.73 10.24
CA GLN A 3 11.52 22.83 9.74
C GLN A 3 11.27 22.60 8.25
N LYS A 4 12.25 22.95 7.42
CA LYS A 4 12.24 22.61 5.99
C LYS A 4 12.21 21.08 5.91
N PRO A 5 11.30 20.48 5.13
CA PRO A 5 11.23 19.03 5.02
C PRO A 5 12.57 18.50 4.52
N ARG A 6 13.09 17.46 5.19
CA ARG A 6 14.31 16.78 4.76
C ARG A 6 14.06 16.11 3.40
N PRO A 7 15.07 16.01 2.53
CA PRO A 7 14.93 15.27 1.28
C PRO A 7 14.55 13.82 1.56
N LEU A 8 13.73 13.25 0.68
CA LEU A 8 13.38 11.84 0.69
C LEU A 8 14.63 11.01 0.39
N LEU A 9 14.94 10.04 1.25
CA LEU A 9 16.07 9.14 1.08
C LEU A 9 15.59 7.80 0.52
N MET A 10 16.48 7.06 -0.14
CA MET A 10 16.18 5.70 -0.61
C MET A 10 15.74 4.77 0.53
N SER A 11 16.30 4.95 1.73
CA SER A 11 15.87 4.23 2.93
C SER A 11 14.41 4.48 3.31
N ASP A 12 13.89 5.69 3.05
CA ASP A 12 12.49 6.03 3.31
C ASP A 12 11.57 5.33 2.31
N ILE A 13 12.00 5.26 1.04
CA ILE A 13 11.28 4.55 -0.03
C ILE A 13 11.22 3.05 0.30
N ASN A 14 12.36 2.45 0.68
CA ASN A 14 12.44 1.05 1.07
C ASN A 14 11.55 0.76 2.28
N LEU A 15 11.56 1.62 3.30
CA LEU A 15 10.69 1.47 4.46
C LEU A 15 9.21 1.50 4.07
N ILE A 16 8.80 2.43 3.20
CA ILE A 16 7.40 2.49 2.73
C ILE A 16 7.06 1.22 1.93
N HIS A 17 7.96 0.75 1.09
CA HIS A 17 7.77 -0.50 0.35
C HIS A 17 7.57 -1.69 1.29
N GLU A 18 8.43 -1.84 2.30
CA GLU A 18 8.32 -2.89 3.32
C GLU A 18 7.00 -2.81 4.11
N LEU A 19 6.59 -1.61 4.52
CA LEU A 19 5.36 -1.40 5.28
C LEU A 19 4.11 -1.73 4.46
N VAL A 20 4.05 -1.26 3.21
CA VAL A 20 2.91 -1.54 2.32
C VAL A 20 2.86 -3.03 1.96
N PHE A 21 4.01 -3.66 1.74
CA PHE A 21 4.09 -5.08 1.48
C PHE A 21 3.62 -5.92 2.69
N ALA A 22 4.13 -5.63 3.89
CA ALA A 22 3.73 -6.34 5.10
C ALA A 22 2.21 -6.23 5.36
N LEU A 23 1.64 -5.03 5.15
CA LEU A 23 0.20 -4.82 5.29
C LEU A 23 -0.60 -5.60 4.22
N ALA A 24 -0.12 -5.62 2.97
CA ALA A 24 -0.76 -6.39 1.90
C ALA A 24 -0.80 -7.89 2.21
N ILE A 25 0.30 -8.45 2.72
CA ILE A 25 0.39 -9.86 3.11
C ILE A 25 -0.54 -10.17 4.30
N GLU A 26 -0.56 -9.32 5.32
CA GLU A 26 -1.45 -9.50 6.48
C GLU A 26 -2.92 -9.53 6.05
N ILE A 27 -3.31 -8.64 5.13
CA ILE A 27 -4.67 -8.61 4.59
C ILE A 27 -4.96 -9.90 3.81
N ASP A 28 -4.06 -10.31 2.92
CA ASP A 28 -4.26 -11.49 2.08
C ASP A 28 -4.35 -12.79 2.91
N LEU A 29 -3.61 -12.86 4.02
CA LEU A 29 -3.58 -14.03 4.91
C LEU A 29 -4.82 -14.13 5.82
N HIS A 30 -5.36 -13.00 6.27
CA HIS A 30 -6.36 -12.98 7.34
C HIS A 30 -7.77 -12.56 6.93
N TYR A 31 -7.96 -12.10 5.68
CA TYR A 31 -9.25 -11.60 5.22
C TYR A 31 -9.67 -12.27 3.92
N ASP A 32 -10.87 -12.86 3.96
CA ASP A 32 -11.53 -13.39 2.78
C ASP A 32 -12.22 -12.28 2.00
N ASP A 33 -12.64 -12.59 0.77
CA ASP A 33 -13.23 -11.64 -0.16
C ASP A 33 -14.46 -10.91 0.40
N GLU A 34 -15.24 -11.62 1.21
CA GLU A 34 -16.45 -11.12 1.87
C GLU A 34 -16.14 -10.05 2.95
N ASP A 35 -14.95 -10.12 3.57
CA ASP A 35 -14.52 -9.22 4.63
C ASP A 35 -13.81 -7.97 4.11
N LEU A 36 -13.40 -7.95 2.83
CA LEU A 36 -12.64 -6.84 2.24
C LEU A 36 -13.42 -5.52 2.24
N HIS A 37 -14.75 -5.57 2.26
CA HIS A 37 -15.57 -4.35 2.36
C HIS A 37 -15.30 -3.58 3.67
N ALA A 38 -15.10 -4.29 4.79
CA ALA A 38 -14.79 -3.67 6.08
C ALA A 38 -13.41 -2.98 6.08
N LEU A 39 -12.55 -3.31 5.13
CA LEU A 39 -11.19 -2.81 5.01
C LEU A 39 -11.03 -1.65 4.00
N CYS A 40 -12.13 -1.01 3.56
CA CYS A 40 -12.06 0.08 2.58
C CYS A 40 -11.05 1.19 2.95
N ASN A 41 -10.98 1.59 4.22
CA ASN A 41 -10.04 2.61 4.67
C ASN A 41 -8.58 2.11 4.65
N THR A 42 -8.37 0.84 4.98
CA THR A 42 -7.05 0.19 4.93
C THR A 42 -6.55 0.09 3.49
N PHE A 43 -7.41 -0.34 2.56
CA PHE A 43 -7.08 -0.36 1.13
C PHE A 43 -6.83 1.04 0.58
N GLY A 44 -7.56 2.06 1.04
CA GLY A 44 -7.25 3.46 0.71
C GLY A 44 -5.81 3.83 1.08
N THR A 45 -5.35 3.44 2.28
CA THR A 45 -3.96 3.66 2.71
C THR A 45 -2.95 2.91 1.83
N VAL A 46 -3.25 1.65 1.48
CA VAL A 46 -2.40 0.83 0.60
C VAL A 46 -2.30 1.48 -0.79
N GLU A 47 -3.41 1.93 -1.36
CA GLU A 47 -3.45 2.61 -2.66
C GLU A 47 -2.64 3.91 -2.65
N GLU A 48 -2.70 4.69 -1.58
CA GLU A 48 -1.87 5.89 -1.42
C GLU A 48 -0.38 5.57 -1.35
N GLY A 49 0.00 4.50 -0.64
CA GLY A 49 1.37 4.00 -0.61
C GLY A 49 1.87 3.54 -1.98
N VAL A 50 1.03 2.79 -2.71
CA VAL A 50 1.31 2.37 -4.10
C VAL A 50 1.49 3.57 -5.03
N ARG A 51 0.63 4.58 -4.92
CA ARG A 51 0.73 5.82 -5.70
C ARG A 51 2.04 6.55 -5.38
N PHE A 52 2.36 6.70 -4.10
CA PHE A 52 3.61 7.32 -3.67
C PHE A 52 4.84 6.61 -4.24
N LEU A 53 4.91 5.27 -4.15
CA LEU A 53 6.01 4.48 -4.68
C LEU A 53 6.19 4.68 -6.19
N LYS A 54 5.10 4.72 -6.94
CA LYS A 54 5.12 5.02 -8.39
C LYS A 54 5.60 6.44 -8.67
N ASP A 55 5.10 7.43 -7.92
CA ASP A 55 5.46 8.84 -8.10
C ASP A 55 6.95 9.11 -7.87
N VAL A 56 7.59 8.33 -6.98
CA VAL A 56 9.04 8.40 -6.73
C VAL A 56 9.86 7.47 -7.63
N GLY A 57 9.24 6.82 -8.62
CA GLY A 57 9.90 5.95 -9.59
C GLY A 57 10.32 4.57 -9.04
N SER A 58 9.72 4.13 -7.93
CA SER A 58 9.93 2.81 -7.36
C SER A 58 9.00 1.78 -7.99
N GLU A 59 9.52 0.58 -8.24
CA GLU A 59 8.68 -0.56 -8.64
C GLU A 59 7.87 -1.04 -7.44
N VAL A 60 6.60 -1.38 -7.69
CA VAL A 60 5.69 -1.88 -6.65
C VAL A 60 5.63 -3.39 -6.74
N HIS A 61 5.76 -4.07 -5.60
CA HIS A 61 5.70 -5.53 -5.54
C HIS A 61 4.39 -6.07 -6.15
N PRO A 62 4.44 -7.13 -6.99
CA PRO A 62 3.26 -7.72 -7.63
C PRO A 62 2.14 -8.12 -6.65
N ASP A 63 2.50 -8.69 -5.49
CA ASP A 63 1.50 -9.12 -4.48
C ASP A 63 0.67 -7.94 -3.95
N ILE A 64 1.27 -6.75 -3.82
CA ILE A 64 0.54 -5.53 -3.43
C ILE A 64 -0.50 -5.19 -4.51
N LEU A 65 -0.11 -5.28 -5.79
CA LEU A 65 -1.01 -5.02 -6.91
C LEU A 65 -2.13 -6.08 -7.00
N GLN A 66 -1.82 -7.33 -6.67
CA GLN A 66 -2.77 -8.42 -6.64
C GLN A 66 -3.86 -8.19 -5.58
N ILE A 67 -3.48 -7.83 -4.34
CA ILE A 67 -4.46 -7.62 -3.25
C ILE A 67 -5.31 -6.37 -3.52
N VAL A 68 -4.73 -5.29 -4.05
CA VAL A 68 -5.50 -4.09 -4.46
C VAL A 68 -6.48 -4.45 -5.58
N GLY A 69 -6.04 -5.22 -6.58
CA GLY A 69 -6.92 -5.70 -7.64
C GLY A 69 -8.02 -6.62 -7.13
N ARG A 70 -7.72 -7.47 -6.13
CA ARG A 70 -8.69 -8.34 -5.44
C ARG A 70 -9.76 -7.50 -4.75
N PHE A 71 -9.38 -6.45 -4.01
CA PHE A 71 -10.33 -5.52 -3.40
C PHE A 71 -11.21 -4.79 -4.43
N HIS A 72 -10.64 -4.29 -5.54
CA HIS A 72 -11.42 -3.59 -6.58
C HIS A 72 -12.49 -4.46 -7.22
N ARG A 73 -12.25 -5.78 -7.35
CA ARG A 73 -13.24 -6.71 -7.89
C ARG A 73 -14.42 -6.96 -6.94
N HIS A 74 -14.21 -6.82 -5.63
CA HIS A 74 -15.23 -7.09 -4.60
C HIS A 74 -15.91 -5.83 -4.07
N ARG A 75 -15.37 -4.64 -4.41
CA ARG A 75 -15.98 -3.34 -4.08
C ARG A 75 -17.12 -2.95 -5.02
N ASN A 76 -17.13 -3.47 -6.26
CA ASN A 76 -18.14 -3.19 -7.28
C ASN A 76 -19.23 -4.27 -7.29
#